data_AF-A0A1H2E8I9-F1
#
_entry.id   AF-A0A1H2E8I9-F1
#
_cell.length_a   1.000
_cell.length_b   1.000
_cell.length_c   1.000
_cell.angle_alpha   90.00
_cell.angle_beta   90.00
_cell.angle_gamma   90.00
#
_symmetry.space_group_name_H-M   'P 1'
#
loop_
_entity.id
_entity.type
_entity.pdbx_description
1 polymer ?
#
loop_
_entity_poly.entity_id
_entity_poly.type
_entity_poly.pdbx_seq_one_letter_code
_entity_poly.pdbx_strand_id
1 'polypeptide(L)'
;MLDRIRVVLVNTSHPGNIGGTARAMKNMGLSKLVLVQPEEFPSGEANARASGATDILEAAVVVDSLEAALAGCTVVLGTSARDRRIPWPLLDPRECAQTSLEHAELGGEVALVFGREYAGLTNEELQRCQFHVHIPANPEFSSLNLATAVQVLTYEVRMAWLARQGQPTKMDKVETTAMLNAVPVTADELELFYGHLEQTLVQIGFLDPEKPRHLMSRLRRLYGRSGISKLEMNILRGILTETQKAARGEPHKRRDH
;
A
#
# COMPACT_ATOMS: atom_id res chain seq x y z
N MET A 1 18.92 0.08 -6.51
CA MET A 1 19.03 0.41 -5.07
C MET A 1 18.49 -0.71 -4.18
N LEU A 2 17.22 -1.12 -4.30
CA LEU A 2 16.65 -2.23 -3.51
C LEU A 2 17.33 -3.58 -3.78
N ASP A 3 17.85 -3.77 -4.99
CA ASP A 3 18.68 -4.90 -5.40
C ASP A 3 20.02 -5.01 -4.67
N ARG A 4 20.45 -3.98 -3.91
CA ARG A 4 21.65 -4.02 -3.06
C ARG A 4 21.34 -4.42 -1.62
N ILE A 5 20.06 -4.57 -1.28
CA ILE A 5 19.61 -4.95 0.06
C ILE A 5 19.28 -6.44 0.04
N ARG A 6 20.02 -7.22 0.81
CA ARG A 6 19.74 -8.65 1.02
C ARG A 6 19.09 -8.88 2.37
N VAL A 7 18.12 -9.77 2.40
CA VAL A 7 17.51 -10.30 3.62
C VAL A 7 18.25 -11.59 3.97
N VAL A 8 18.79 -11.65 5.19
CA VAL A 8 19.54 -12.80 5.72
C VAL A 8 18.72 -13.44 6.83
N LEU A 9 18.35 -14.71 6.66
CA LEU A 9 17.67 -15.48 7.70
C LEU A 9 18.64 -16.48 8.31
N VAL A 10 18.82 -16.40 9.64
CA VAL A 10 19.76 -17.25 10.38
C VAL A 10 19.03 -18.38 11.09
N ASN A 11 19.36 -19.62 10.72
CA ASN A 11 18.84 -20.86 11.30
C ASN A 11 17.31 -20.86 11.42
N THR A 12 16.60 -20.53 10.34
CA THR A 12 15.14 -20.60 10.32
C THR A 12 14.68 -22.04 10.53
N SER A 13 13.86 -22.25 11.57
CA SER A 13 13.36 -23.57 11.93
C SER A 13 12.17 -23.99 11.08
N HIS A 14 11.24 -23.07 10.81
CA HIS A 14 10.01 -23.40 10.06
C HIS A 14 10.10 -22.98 8.59
N PRO A 15 10.06 -23.91 7.62
CA PRO A 15 10.18 -23.59 6.19
C PRO A 15 9.06 -22.65 5.71
N GLY A 16 7.88 -22.69 6.32
CA GLY A 16 6.80 -21.75 6.03
C GLY A 16 7.16 -20.27 6.27
N ASN A 17 8.07 -19.98 7.21
CA ASN A 17 8.58 -18.61 7.43
C ASN A 17 9.54 -18.17 6.32
N ILE A 18 10.30 -19.09 5.71
CA ILE A 18 11.13 -18.80 4.53
C ILE A 18 10.21 -18.38 3.37
N GLY A 19 9.14 -19.14 3.12
CA GLY A 19 8.14 -18.80 2.12
C GLY A 19 7.43 -17.46 2.40
N GLY A 20 7.01 -17.24 3.65
CA GLY A 20 6.41 -15.97 4.08
C GLY A 20 7.36 -14.77 3.90
N THR A 21 8.65 -14.97 4.18
CA THR A 21 9.71 -13.96 3.96
C THR A 21 9.85 -13.63 2.49
N ALA A 22 9.97 -14.64 1.62
CA ALA A 22 10.05 -14.40 0.17
C ALA A 22 8.85 -13.61 -0.35
N ARG A 23 7.64 -13.96 0.12
CA ARG A 23 6.42 -13.20 -0.21
C ARG A 23 6.49 -11.75 0.26
N ALA A 24 6.92 -11.51 1.49
CA ALA A 24 7.07 -10.17 2.05
C ALA A 24 8.08 -9.33 1.26
N MET A 25 9.23 -9.91 0.92
CA MET A 25 10.26 -9.28 0.09
C MET A 25 9.71 -8.90 -1.28
N LYS A 26 9.05 -9.84 -1.97
CA LYS A 26 8.49 -9.60 -3.30
C LYS A 26 7.43 -8.50 -3.31
N ASN A 27 6.54 -8.51 -2.32
CA ASN A 27 5.54 -7.45 -2.14
C ASN A 27 6.19 -6.06 -2.02
N MET A 28 7.39 -6.00 -1.43
CA MET A 28 8.07 -4.74 -1.18
C MET A 28 9.10 -4.34 -2.27
N GLY A 29 9.42 -5.26 -3.18
CA GLY A 29 10.35 -5.05 -4.29
C GLY A 29 11.79 -5.46 -3.99
N LEU A 30 12.03 -6.27 -2.96
CA LEU A 30 13.33 -6.87 -2.66
C LEU A 30 13.38 -8.29 -3.24
N SER A 31 14.58 -8.75 -3.62
CA SER A 31 14.76 -10.05 -4.28
C SER A 31 15.95 -10.89 -3.79
N LYS A 32 16.92 -10.30 -3.08
CA LYS A 32 18.11 -11.02 -2.59
C LYS A 32 17.83 -11.69 -1.24
N LEU A 33 17.56 -12.99 -1.24
CA LEU A 33 17.40 -13.81 -0.03
C LEU A 33 18.65 -14.65 0.21
N VAL A 34 19.17 -14.62 1.44
CA VAL A 34 20.27 -15.49 1.88
C VAL A 34 19.81 -16.26 3.12
N LEU A 35 20.04 -17.56 3.13
CA LEU A 35 19.68 -18.46 4.22
C LEU A 35 20.97 -19.00 4.84
N VAL A 36 21.17 -18.72 6.13
CA VAL A 36 22.31 -19.26 6.89
C VAL A 36 21.80 -20.49 7.62
N GLN A 37 22.25 -21.67 7.18
CA GLN A 37 21.92 -22.96 7.81
C GLN A 37 20.42 -23.13 8.16
N PRO A 38 19.48 -22.98 7.20
CA PRO A 38 18.07 -23.26 7.44
C PRO A 38 17.88 -24.74 7.83
N GLU A 39 16.94 -25.04 8.73
CA GLU A 39 16.70 -26.43 9.14
C GLU A 39 16.13 -27.28 7.98
N GLU A 40 15.26 -26.68 7.17
CA GLU A 40 14.66 -27.33 6.00
C GLU A 40 14.57 -26.36 4.81
N PHE A 41 15.40 -26.56 3.79
CA PHE A 41 15.32 -25.85 2.51
C PHE A 41 16.08 -26.61 1.40
N PRO A 42 15.54 -26.78 0.19
CA PRO A 42 14.22 -26.34 -0.28
C PRO A 42 13.07 -27.15 0.36
N SER A 43 11.87 -26.56 0.43
CA SER A 43 10.70 -27.20 1.04
C SER A 43 9.42 -26.90 0.26
N GLY A 44 8.54 -27.91 0.15
CA GLY A 44 7.20 -27.73 -0.42
C GLY A 44 6.34 -26.75 0.37
N GLU A 45 6.54 -26.67 1.69
CA GLU A 45 5.83 -25.71 2.54
C GLU A 45 6.28 -24.27 2.25
N ALA A 46 7.59 -24.05 2.10
CA ALA A 46 8.13 -22.75 1.72
C ALA A 46 7.53 -22.28 0.38
N ASN A 47 7.48 -23.18 -0.62
CA ASN A 47 6.87 -22.89 -1.93
C ASN A 47 5.38 -22.54 -1.82
N ALA A 48 4.61 -23.32 -1.04
CA ALA A 48 3.19 -23.05 -0.84
C ALA A 48 2.96 -21.68 -0.16
N ARG A 49 3.78 -21.33 0.84
CA ARG A 49 3.67 -20.07 1.59
C ARG A 49 4.17 -18.85 0.81
N ALA A 50 5.07 -19.03 -0.15
CA ALA A 50 5.57 -17.95 -1.00
C ALA A 50 4.52 -17.34 -1.94
N SER A 51 3.46 -18.08 -2.29
CA SER A 51 2.28 -17.56 -3.01
C SER A 51 2.65 -16.66 -4.22
N GLY A 52 3.46 -17.19 -5.14
CA GLY A 52 3.91 -16.47 -6.34
C GLY A 52 5.27 -15.77 -6.21
N ALA A 53 5.93 -15.84 -5.06
CA ALA A 53 7.32 -15.41 -4.85
C ALA A 53 8.36 -16.56 -4.95
N THR A 54 8.09 -17.57 -5.78
CA THR A 54 8.97 -18.74 -5.95
C THR A 54 10.30 -18.38 -6.59
N ASP A 55 10.33 -17.37 -7.45
CA ASP A 55 11.54 -16.80 -8.04
C ASP A 55 12.56 -16.35 -6.98
N ILE A 56 12.11 -15.77 -5.86
CA ILE A 56 13.01 -15.41 -4.76
C ILE A 56 13.55 -16.65 -4.04
N LEU A 57 12.73 -17.71 -3.89
CA LEU A 57 13.18 -18.96 -3.30
C LEU A 57 14.18 -19.69 -4.21
N GLU A 58 13.92 -19.72 -5.51
CA GLU A 58 14.79 -20.32 -6.52
C GLU A 58 16.14 -19.60 -6.61
N ALA A 59 16.15 -18.27 -6.44
CA ALA A 59 17.35 -17.45 -6.41
C ALA A 59 18.02 -17.38 -5.02
N ALA A 60 17.43 -18.00 -3.98
CA ALA A 60 17.95 -17.90 -2.62
C ALA A 60 19.31 -18.58 -2.49
N VAL A 61 20.25 -17.91 -1.84
CA VAL A 61 21.60 -18.45 -1.60
C VAL A 61 21.65 -19.07 -0.21
N VAL A 62 22.02 -20.35 -0.13
CA VAL A 62 22.23 -21.05 1.15
C VAL A 62 23.71 -21.05 1.49
N VAL A 63 24.05 -20.70 2.72
CA VAL A 63 25.44 -20.65 3.22
C VAL A 63 25.57 -21.26 4.61
N ASP A 64 26.80 -21.65 4.96
CA ASP A 64 27.10 -22.34 6.23
C ASP A 64 27.38 -21.41 7.41
N SER A 65 27.56 -20.10 7.18
CA SER A 65 27.91 -19.14 8.24
C SER A 65 27.33 -17.77 7.99
N LEU A 66 27.14 -17.00 9.06
CA LEU A 66 26.73 -15.61 8.97
C LEU A 66 27.79 -14.78 8.23
N GLU A 67 29.07 -15.03 8.49
CA GLU A 67 30.19 -14.36 7.82
C GLU A 67 30.11 -14.49 6.29
N ALA A 68 29.78 -15.68 5.78
CA ALA A 68 29.57 -15.90 4.35
C ALA A 68 28.38 -15.09 3.80
N ALA A 69 27.27 -15.00 4.55
CA ALA A 69 26.12 -14.19 4.16
C ALA A 69 26.40 -12.68 4.12
N LEU A 70 27.28 -12.22 5.02
CA LEU A 70 27.67 -10.82 5.18
C LEU A 70 28.81 -10.40 4.26
N ALA A 71 29.42 -11.32 3.52
CA ALA A 71 30.54 -11.03 2.63
C ALA A 71 30.17 -9.94 1.61
N GLY A 72 30.98 -8.88 1.57
CA GLY A 72 30.82 -7.72 0.69
C GLY A 72 29.82 -6.67 1.18
N CYS A 73 29.12 -6.87 2.30
CA CYS A 73 28.22 -5.88 2.86
C CYS A 73 28.99 -4.73 3.53
N THR A 74 28.59 -3.49 3.23
CA THR A 74 29.13 -2.27 3.84
C THR A 74 28.40 -1.89 5.12
N VAL A 75 27.19 -2.42 5.32
CA VAL A 75 26.43 -2.24 6.56
C VAL A 75 25.56 -3.46 6.83
N VAL A 76 25.53 -3.86 8.10
CA VAL A 76 24.80 -5.01 8.62
C VAL A 76 23.90 -4.56 9.76
N LEU A 77 22.59 -4.75 9.57
CA LEU A 77 21.54 -4.37 10.51
C LEU A 77 20.86 -5.63 11.05
N GLY A 78 21.09 -5.95 12.32
CA GLY A 78 20.57 -7.17 12.96
C GLY A 78 19.34 -6.89 13.82
N THR A 79 18.28 -7.66 13.67
CA THR A 79 17.06 -7.47 14.47
C THR A 79 17.22 -7.99 15.90
N SER A 80 16.79 -7.21 16.90
CA SER A 80 16.78 -7.60 18.31
C SER A 80 15.51 -7.13 19.02
N ALA A 81 14.89 -8.02 19.80
CA ALA A 81 13.74 -7.71 20.66
C ALA A 81 14.14 -7.22 22.06
N ARG A 82 15.44 -7.24 22.42
CA ARG A 82 15.92 -6.94 23.78
C ARG A 82 16.97 -5.84 23.79
N ASP A 83 16.85 -4.97 24.78
CA ASP A 83 17.91 -4.06 25.19
C ASP A 83 19.02 -4.89 25.87
N ARG A 84 20.19 -4.97 25.23
CA ARG A 84 21.32 -5.81 25.70
C ARG A 84 22.38 -4.92 26.35
N ARG A 85 23.15 -5.51 27.25
CA ARG A 85 24.02 -4.84 28.25
C ARG A 85 25.11 -3.91 27.71
N ILE A 86 25.33 -3.87 26.39
CA ILE A 86 26.35 -3.01 25.79
C ILE A 86 25.64 -2.07 24.82
N PRO A 87 25.83 -0.74 24.91
CA PRO A 87 25.11 0.24 24.12
C PRO A 87 25.54 0.16 22.66
N TRP A 88 24.82 -0.64 21.88
CA TRP A 88 24.94 -0.63 20.43
C TRP A 88 24.02 0.47 19.88
N PRO A 89 24.36 1.07 18.73
CA PRO A 89 23.43 1.96 18.05
C PRO A 89 22.13 1.20 17.73
N LEU A 90 21.07 1.58 18.44
CA LEU A 90 19.73 1.01 18.27
C LEU A 90 18.95 1.88 17.30
N LEU A 91 18.41 1.27 16.27
CA LEU A 91 17.58 1.92 15.26
C LEU A 91 16.15 1.39 15.35
N ASP A 92 15.20 2.27 15.12
CA ASP A 92 13.83 1.86 14.78
C ASP A 92 13.74 1.39 13.31
N PRO A 93 12.60 0.82 12.87
CA PRO A 93 12.42 0.36 11.50
C PRO A 93 12.60 1.45 10.43
N ARG A 94 12.24 2.69 10.74
CA ARG A 94 12.32 3.83 9.81
C ARG A 94 13.75 4.32 9.67
N GLU A 95 14.48 4.41 10.78
CA GLU A 95 15.92 4.74 10.80
C GLU A 95 16.75 3.65 10.12
N CYS A 96 16.41 2.38 10.35
CA CYS A 96 16.98 1.23 9.65
C CYS A 96 16.81 1.35 8.13
N ALA A 97 15.61 1.74 7.67
CA ALA A 97 15.34 1.94 6.25
C ALA A 97 16.16 3.09 5.64
N GLN A 98 16.26 4.23 6.33
CA GLN A 98 17.08 5.36 5.84
C GLN A 98 18.56 4.98 5.73
N THR A 99 19.11 4.37 6.79
CA THR A 99 20.50 3.90 6.84
C THR A 99 20.78 2.90 5.71
N SER A 100 19.87 1.95 5.48
CA SER A 100 19.98 0.98 4.39
C SER A 100 20.08 1.65 3.02
N LEU A 101 19.24 2.65 2.75
CA LEU A 101 19.24 3.32 1.46
C LEU A 101 20.45 4.26 1.27
N GLU A 102 20.95 4.91 2.33
CA GLU A 102 22.18 5.72 2.29
C GLU A 102 23.38 4.87 1.84
N HIS A 103 23.58 3.70 2.45
CA HIS A 103 24.65 2.80 2.05
C HIS A 103 24.45 2.23 0.64
N ALA A 104 23.22 1.89 0.26
CA ALA A 104 22.91 1.40 -1.07
C ALA A 104 23.14 2.45 -2.17
N GLU A 105 22.90 3.74 -1.89
CA GLU A 105 23.17 4.86 -2.79
C GLU A 105 24.65 5.08 -3.06
N LEU A 106 25.49 4.88 -2.02
CA LEU A 106 26.94 4.91 -2.15
C LEU A 106 27.51 3.68 -2.88
N GLY A 107 26.63 2.78 -3.35
CA GLY A 107 27.01 1.55 -4.08
C GLY A 107 27.39 0.38 -3.18
N GLY A 108 27.19 0.50 -1.86
CA GLY A 108 27.43 -0.57 -0.90
C GLY A 108 26.34 -1.64 -0.90
N GLU A 109 26.69 -2.86 -0.49
CA GLU A 109 25.72 -3.93 -0.24
C GLU A 109 25.25 -3.87 1.22
N VAL A 110 23.96 -4.11 1.45
CA VAL A 110 23.32 -3.99 2.76
C VAL A 110 22.75 -5.34 3.18
N ALA A 111 22.97 -5.75 4.44
CA ALA A 111 22.36 -6.94 5.01
C ALA A 111 21.35 -6.59 6.12
N LEU A 112 20.11 -7.02 5.94
CA LEU A 112 19.10 -7.06 7.01
C LEU A 112 19.06 -8.47 7.58
N VAL A 113 19.53 -8.64 8.83
CA VAL A 113 19.75 -9.95 9.44
C VAL A 113 18.66 -10.26 10.47
N PHE A 114 17.99 -11.38 10.27
CA PHE A 114 16.93 -11.88 11.13
C PHE A 114 17.34 -13.23 11.73
N GLY A 115 17.07 -13.39 13.01
CA GLY A 115 17.43 -14.61 13.74
C GLY A 115 16.31 -15.65 13.78
N ARG A 116 16.57 -16.67 14.60
CA ARG A 116 15.68 -17.82 14.86
C ARG A 116 14.34 -17.37 15.44
N GLU A 117 13.26 -18.09 15.15
CA GLU A 117 11.91 -17.74 15.58
C GLU A 117 11.76 -17.59 17.10
N TYR A 118 12.39 -18.49 17.86
CA TYR A 118 12.22 -18.55 19.32
C TYR A 118 13.31 -17.82 20.10
N ALA A 119 14.50 -17.67 19.50
CA ALA A 119 15.69 -17.18 20.20
C ALA A 119 16.26 -15.88 19.62
N GLY A 120 15.83 -15.49 18.41
CA GLY A 120 16.44 -14.41 17.65
C GLY A 120 17.90 -14.70 17.32
N LEU A 121 18.68 -13.61 17.22
CA LEU A 121 20.13 -13.68 17.00
C LEU A 121 20.88 -13.94 18.31
N THR A 122 21.91 -14.76 18.25
CA THR A 122 22.86 -14.96 19.34
C THR A 122 23.66 -13.68 19.61
N ASN A 123 24.32 -13.60 20.76
CA ASN A 123 25.21 -12.46 21.04
C ASN A 123 26.35 -12.36 20.02
N GLU A 124 26.90 -13.50 19.60
CA GLU A 124 27.98 -13.56 18.61
C GLU A 124 27.51 -13.06 17.25
N GLU A 125 26.31 -13.47 16.81
CA GLU A 125 25.70 -12.99 15.56
C GLU A 125 25.42 -11.47 15.61
N LEU A 126 24.92 -10.97 16.74
CA LEU A 126 24.68 -9.52 16.94
C LEU A 126 25.98 -8.70 16.98
N GLN A 127 27.10 -9.28 17.42
CA GLN A 127 28.41 -8.62 17.37
C GLN A 127 28.93 -8.44 15.95
N ARG A 128 28.40 -9.19 14.97
CA ARG A 128 28.69 -8.99 13.54
C ARG A 128 27.88 -7.86 12.90
N CYS A 129 26.88 -7.33 13.61
CA CYS A 129 26.01 -6.26 13.14
C CYS A 129 26.52 -4.90 13.62
N GLN A 130 26.52 -3.90 12.74
CA GLN A 130 26.91 -2.53 13.09
C GLN A 130 25.76 -1.80 13.79
N PHE A 131 24.52 -2.11 13.39
CA PHE A 131 23.31 -1.56 13.98
C PHE A 131 22.39 -2.68 14.46
N HIS A 132 21.72 -2.44 15.59
CA HIS A 132 20.63 -3.29 16.04
C HIS A 132 19.31 -2.63 15.72
N VAL A 133 18.35 -3.41 15.22
CA VAL A 133 17.03 -2.89 14.85
C VAL A 133 16.01 -3.44 15.82
N HIS A 134 15.32 -2.55 16.53
CA HIS A 134 14.21 -2.91 17.39
C HIS A 134 12.90 -2.47 16.74
N ILE A 135 11.99 -3.41 16.51
CA ILE A 135 10.63 -3.09 16.05
C ILE A 135 9.79 -2.77 17.29
N PRO A 136 9.32 -1.52 17.49
CA PRO A 136 8.46 -1.20 18.61
C PRO A 136 7.17 -2.02 18.52
N ALA A 137 6.91 -2.81 19.55
CA ALA A 137 5.76 -3.70 19.66
C ALA A 137 5.12 -3.55 21.05
N ASN A 138 4.03 -4.27 21.32
CA ASN A 138 3.46 -4.32 22.66
C ASN A 138 4.52 -4.84 23.65
N PRO A 139 4.89 -4.12 24.72
CA PRO A 139 5.86 -4.59 25.71
C PRO A 139 5.50 -5.94 26.35
N GLU A 140 4.20 -6.25 26.45
CA GLU A 140 3.70 -7.52 26.99
C GLU A 140 3.74 -8.67 25.97
N PHE A 141 3.89 -8.37 24.68
CA PHE A 141 3.89 -9.34 23.59
C PHE A 141 4.71 -8.83 22.40
N SER A 142 6.03 -8.76 22.57
CA SER A 142 6.95 -8.10 21.64
C SER A 142 7.63 -9.04 20.64
N SER A 143 7.35 -10.35 20.72
CA SER A 143 7.92 -11.35 19.81
C SER A 143 7.10 -11.44 18.53
N LEU A 144 7.55 -10.77 17.47
CA LEU A 144 6.96 -10.90 16.15
C LEU A 144 7.34 -12.25 15.51
N ASN A 145 6.44 -12.79 14.68
CA ASN A 145 6.79 -13.89 13.78
C ASN A 145 7.87 -13.43 12.77
N LEU A 146 8.76 -14.33 12.36
CA LEU A 146 9.89 -14.02 11.48
C LEU A 146 9.46 -13.30 10.19
N ALA A 147 8.52 -13.87 9.44
CA ALA A 147 8.04 -13.27 8.19
C ALA A 147 7.35 -11.91 8.43
N THR A 148 6.69 -11.73 9.59
CA THR A 148 6.10 -10.44 9.94
C THR A 148 7.14 -9.37 10.27
N ALA A 149 8.23 -9.73 10.95
CA ALA A 149 9.33 -8.81 11.23
C ALA A 149 10.03 -8.38 9.92
N VAL A 150 10.24 -9.34 9.01
CA VAL A 150 10.73 -9.06 7.65
C VAL A 150 9.77 -8.13 6.92
N GLN A 151 8.46 -8.37 6.99
CA GLN A 151 7.46 -7.53 6.34
C GLN A 151 7.50 -6.08 6.83
N VAL A 152 7.67 -5.85 8.14
CA VAL A 152 7.78 -4.48 8.70
C VAL A 152 9.02 -3.77 8.17
N LEU A 153 10.21 -4.39 8.24
CA LEU A 153 11.44 -3.74 7.79
C LEU A 153 11.47 -3.53 6.28
N THR A 154 11.04 -4.52 5.50
CA THR A 154 10.99 -4.38 4.03
C THR A 154 9.95 -3.35 3.58
N TYR A 155 8.85 -3.18 4.34
CA TYR A 155 7.89 -2.11 4.10
C TYR A 155 8.50 -0.73 4.36
N GLU A 156 9.17 -0.51 5.49
CA GLU A 156 9.84 0.78 5.76
C GLU A 156 10.93 1.07 4.73
N VAL A 157 11.69 0.06 4.28
CA VAL A 157 12.65 0.20 3.17
C VAL A 157 11.95 0.64 1.88
N ARG A 158 10.81 0.03 1.53
CA ARG A 158 10.02 0.44 0.36
C ARG A 158 9.52 1.88 0.51
N MET A 159 8.99 2.25 1.67
CA MET A 159 8.46 3.58 1.93
C MET A 159 9.54 4.65 1.80
N ALA A 160 10.71 4.40 2.41
CA ALA A 160 11.87 5.27 2.28
C ALA A 160 12.35 5.36 0.82
N TRP A 161 12.34 4.25 0.08
CA TRP A 161 12.72 4.23 -1.33
C TRP A 161 11.75 5.04 -2.19
N LEU A 162 10.43 4.86 -2.02
CA LEU A 162 9.40 5.63 -2.72
C LEU A 162 9.55 7.13 -2.44
N ALA A 163 9.79 7.51 -1.19
CA ALA A 163 10.01 8.91 -0.81
C ALA A 163 11.22 9.53 -1.53
N ARG A 164 12.34 8.80 -1.65
CA ARG A 164 13.53 9.26 -2.38
C ARG A 164 13.32 9.35 -3.90
N GLN A 165 12.48 8.48 -4.45
CA GLN A 165 12.09 8.54 -5.86
C GLN A 165 11.03 9.60 -6.14
N GLY A 166 10.55 10.33 -5.13
CA GLY A 166 9.43 11.27 -5.26
C GLY A 166 8.11 10.57 -5.68
N GLN A 167 7.98 9.27 -5.46
CA GLN A 167 6.80 8.50 -5.84
C GLN A 167 5.71 8.64 -4.77
N PRO A 168 4.43 8.69 -5.19
CA PRO A 168 3.32 8.77 -4.26
C PRO A 168 3.24 7.47 -3.44
N THR A 169 3.21 7.62 -2.12
CA THR A 169 3.01 6.51 -1.17
C THR A 169 1.54 6.29 -0.84
N LYS A 170 0.67 7.23 -1.26
CA LYS A 170 -0.77 7.13 -1.17
C LYS A 170 -1.28 6.74 -2.55
N MET A 171 -2.19 5.76 -2.60
CA MET A 171 -2.98 5.57 -3.81
C MET A 171 -3.85 6.81 -3.98
N ASP A 172 -3.56 7.63 -4.99
CA ASP A 172 -4.55 8.58 -5.47
C ASP A 172 -5.78 7.77 -5.88
N LYS A 173 -6.94 8.11 -5.31
CA LYS A 173 -8.20 7.48 -5.69
C LYS A 173 -8.35 7.67 -7.20
N VAL A 174 -8.27 6.57 -7.94
CA VAL A 174 -8.35 6.50 -9.40
C VAL A 174 -9.28 7.59 -9.94
N GLU A 175 -8.69 8.51 -10.69
CA GLU A 175 -9.19 9.82 -11.09
C GLU A 175 -10.34 9.79 -12.12
N THR A 176 -11.13 8.73 -12.24
CA THR A 176 -12.32 8.78 -13.11
C THR A 176 -13.34 9.80 -12.61
N THR A 177 -13.49 9.90 -11.29
CA THR A 177 -14.38 10.87 -10.64
C THR A 177 -13.77 12.28 -10.61
N ALA A 178 -12.45 12.39 -10.52
CA ALA A 178 -11.74 13.68 -10.50
C ALA A 178 -11.74 14.35 -11.88
N MET A 179 -11.52 13.59 -12.97
CA MET A 179 -11.66 14.13 -14.33
C MET A 179 -13.09 14.58 -14.64
N LEU A 180 -14.11 13.81 -14.25
CA LEU A 180 -15.51 14.21 -14.46
C LEU A 180 -15.93 15.41 -13.59
N ASN A 181 -15.35 15.56 -12.40
CA ASN A 181 -15.53 16.75 -11.55
C ASN A 181 -14.82 17.99 -12.10
N ALA A 182 -13.72 17.82 -12.83
CA ALA A 182 -12.94 18.92 -13.40
C ALA A 182 -13.45 19.39 -14.79
N VAL A 183 -14.24 18.57 -15.50
CA VAL A 183 -14.80 18.94 -16.81
C VAL A 183 -16.09 19.73 -16.62
N PRO A 184 -16.13 21.04 -16.98
CA PRO A 184 -17.35 21.82 -16.96
C PRO A 184 -18.34 21.28 -18.00
N VAL A 185 -19.63 21.42 -17.70
CA VAL A 185 -20.72 21.10 -18.62
C VAL A 185 -20.78 22.14 -19.74
N THR A 186 -20.98 21.70 -20.98
CA THR A 186 -21.15 22.60 -22.13
C THR A 186 -22.51 23.32 -22.09
N ALA A 187 -22.64 24.44 -22.82
CA ALA A 187 -23.91 25.17 -22.89
C ALA A 187 -25.06 24.30 -23.44
N ASP A 188 -24.77 23.43 -24.41
CA ASP A 188 -25.76 22.53 -25.01
C ASP A 188 -26.24 21.46 -24.02
N GLU A 189 -25.33 20.91 -23.20
CA GLU A 189 -25.69 19.96 -22.13
C GLU A 189 -26.53 20.64 -21.03
N LEU A 190 -26.29 21.92 -20.73
CA LEU A 190 -27.12 22.71 -19.82
C LEU A 190 -28.53 22.94 -20.38
N GLU A 191 -28.67 23.22 -21.68
CA GLU A 191 -29.99 23.38 -22.31
C GLU A 191 -30.79 22.06 -22.32
N LEU A 192 -30.14 20.92 -22.56
CA LEU A 192 -30.77 19.60 -22.41
C LEU A 192 -31.28 19.37 -20.98
N PHE A 193 -30.49 19.77 -19.98
CA PHE A 193 -30.90 19.73 -18.58
C PHE A 193 -32.08 20.66 -18.30
N TYR A 194 -32.08 21.89 -18.82
CA TYR A 194 -33.19 22.83 -18.62
C TYR A 194 -34.50 22.31 -19.22
N GLY A 195 -34.46 21.71 -20.40
CA GLY A 195 -35.63 21.07 -21.00
C GLY A 195 -36.16 19.91 -20.14
N HIS A 196 -35.26 19.05 -19.63
CA HIS A 196 -35.64 17.95 -18.76
C HIS A 196 -36.22 18.45 -17.42
N LEU A 197 -35.62 19.50 -16.86
CA LEU A 197 -36.08 20.14 -15.63
C LEU A 197 -37.48 20.73 -15.81
N GLU A 198 -37.71 21.49 -16.88
CA GLU A 198 -39.01 22.08 -17.20
C GLU A 198 -40.10 21.02 -17.33
N GLN A 199 -39.86 19.98 -18.13
CA GLN A 199 -40.79 18.85 -18.29
C GLN A 199 -41.12 18.18 -16.95
N THR A 200 -40.10 17.98 -16.11
CA THR A 200 -40.28 17.37 -14.79
C THR A 200 -41.13 18.27 -13.88
N LEU A 201 -40.86 19.58 -13.85
CA LEU A 201 -41.60 20.54 -13.04
C LEU A 201 -43.07 20.66 -13.46
N VAL A 202 -43.36 20.58 -14.76
CA VAL A 202 -44.74 20.51 -15.27
C VAL A 202 -45.41 19.22 -14.83
N GLN A 203 -44.72 18.09 -14.99
CA GLN A 203 -45.28 16.77 -14.69
C GLN A 203 -45.65 16.59 -13.21
N ILE A 204 -44.89 17.19 -12.29
CA ILE A 204 -45.19 17.15 -10.85
C ILE A 204 -46.13 18.28 -10.40
N GLY A 205 -46.61 19.12 -11.32
CA GLY A 205 -47.53 20.23 -11.02
C GLY A 205 -46.89 21.45 -10.36
N PHE A 206 -45.55 21.55 -10.33
CA PHE A 206 -44.84 22.71 -9.77
C PHE A 206 -44.82 23.90 -10.73
N LEU A 207 -44.72 23.62 -12.03
CA LEU A 207 -44.75 24.63 -13.09
C LEU A 207 -46.04 24.50 -13.90
N ASP A 208 -46.86 25.54 -13.90
CA ASP A 208 -48.01 25.67 -14.80
C ASP A 208 -47.52 26.24 -16.16
N PRO A 209 -47.62 25.48 -17.27
CA PRO A 209 -47.16 25.94 -18.58
C PRO A 209 -47.99 27.11 -19.13
N GLU A 210 -49.22 27.32 -18.68
CA GLU A 210 -50.03 28.49 -19.07
C GLU A 210 -49.67 29.73 -18.25
N LYS A 211 -49.05 29.54 -17.08
CA LYS A 211 -48.62 30.62 -16.17
C LYS A 211 -47.19 30.43 -15.66
N PRO A 212 -46.18 30.33 -16.54
CA PRO A 212 -44.81 29.93 -16.16
C PRO A 212 -44.05 31.00 -15.37
N ARG A 213 -44.56 32.24 -15.35
CA ARG A 213 -43.92 33.43 -14.75
C ARG A 213 -42.45 33.52 -15.22
N HIS A 214 -41.51 33.73 -14.29
CA HIS A 214 -40.07 33.82 -14.55
C HIS A 214 -39.28 32.65 -13.95
N LEU A 215 -39.95 31.54 -13.64
CA LEU A 215 -39.34 30.43 -12.89
C LEU A 215 -38.16 29.82 -13.65
N MET A 216 -38.37 29.44 -14.92
CA MET A 216 -37.30 28.85 -15.74
C MET A 216 -36.15 29.83 -15.98
N SER A 217 -36.42 31.13 -16.16
CA SER A 217 -35.36 32.15 -16.27
C SER A 217 -34.51 32.25 -14.99
N ARG A 218 -35.13 32.14 -13.81
CA ARG A 218 -34.40 32.13 -12.51
C ARG A 218 -33.58 30.87 -12.32
N LEU A 219 -34.11 29.71 -12.70
CA LEU A 219 -33.40 28.42 -12.62
C LEU A 219 -32.23 28.36 -13.60
N ARG A 220 -32.40 28.84 -14.84
CA ARG A 220 -31.31 29.01 -15.80
C ARG A 220 -30.18 29.88 -15.24
N ARG A 221 -30.52 31.04 -14.65
CA ARG A 221 -29.53 31.92 -14.01
C ARG A 221 -28.87 31.27 -12.78
N LEU A 222 -29.59 30.48 -12.00
CA LEU A 222 -29.05 29.77 -10.84
C LEU A 222 -28.01 28.74 -11.28
N TYR A 223 -28.38 27.80 -12.14
CA TYR A 223 -27.51 26.69 -12.53
C TYR A 223 -26.42 27.11 -13.50
N GLY A 224 -26.68 28.08 -14.39
CA GLY A 224 -25.72 28.54 -15.39
C GLY A 224 -24.50 29.25 -14.81
N ARG A 225 -24.58 29.78 -13.57
CA ARG A 225 -23.44 30.41 -12.88
C ARG A 225 -22.74 29.50 -11.88
N SER A 226 -23.24 28.29 -11.65
CA SER A 226 -22.75 27.40 -10.57
C SER A 226 -21.49 26.64 -10.91
N GLY A 227 -21.01 26.67 -12.17
CA GLY A 227 -19.82 25.91 -12.58
C GLY A 227 -20.01 24.40 -12.46
N ILE A 228 -21.20 23.90 -12.81
CA ILE A 228 -21.58 22.49 -12.66
C ILE A 228 -20.66 21.59 -13.49
N SER A 229 -20.11 20.56 -12.86
CA SER A 229 -19.32 19.52 -13.50
C SER A 229 -20.17 18.46 -14.18
N LYS A 230 -19.60 17.68 -15.10
CA LYS A 230 -20.33 16.58 -15.76
C LYS A 230 -20.87 15.54 -14.78
N LEU A 231 -20.17 15.29 -13.69
CA LEU A 231 -20.64 14.36 -12.65
C LEU A 231 -21.89 14.92 -11.94
N GLU A 232 -21.83 16.17 -11.49
CA GLU A 232 -22.97 16.84 -10.84
C GLU A 232 -24.17 16.93 -11.80
N MET A 233 -23.92 17.17 -13.08
CA MET A 233 -24.98 17.15 -14.09
C MET A 233 -25.66 15.78 -14.22
N ASN A 234 -24.88 14.69 -14.21
CA ASN A 234 -25.45 13.33 -14.22
C ASN A 234 -26.31 13.07 -12.97
N ILE A 235 -25.89 13.57 -11.80
CA ILE A 235 -26.68 13.47 -10.56
C ILE A 235 -27.98 14.25 -10.70
N LEU A 236 -27.92 15.52 -11.13
CA LEU A 236 -29.10 16.36 -11.31
C LEU A 236 -30.09 15.75 -12.30
N ARG A 237 -29.61 15.23 -13.44
CA ARG A 237 -30.46 14.54 -14.42
C ARG A 237 -31.02 13.23 -13.88
N GLY A 238 -30.24 12.47 -13.11
CA GLY A 238 -30.71 11.27 -12.43
C GLY A 238 -31.86 11.56 -11.46
N ILE A 239 -31.76 12.63 -10.67
CA ILE A 239 -32.85 13.09 -9.78
C ILE A 239 -34.12 13.39 -10.57
N LEU A 240 -34.01 14.09 -11.71
CA LEU A 240 -35.17 14.39 -12.56
C LEU A 240 -35.79 13.11 -13.13
N THR A 241 -34.98 12.17 -13.63
CA THR A 241 -35.47 10.88 -14.14
C THR A 241 -36.24 10.11 -13.06
N GLU A 242 -35.70 9.97 -11.85
CA GLU A 242 -36.39 9.24 -10.78
C GLU A 242 -37.64 9.98 -10.29
N THR A 243 -37.64 11.32 -10.29
CA THR A 243 -38.82 12.13 -9.98
C THR A 243 -39.95 11.89 -10.98
N GLN A 244 -39.64 11.84 -12.28
CA GLN A 244 -40.64 11.56 -13.31
C GLN A 244 -41.20 10.14 -13.23
N LYS A 245 -40.38 9.15 -12.89
CA LYS A 245 -40.83 7.77 -12.65
C LYS A 245 -41.79 7.69 -11.47
N ALA A 246 -41.42 8.34 -10.36
CA ALA A 246 -42.27 8.42 -9.17
C ALA A 246 -43.62 9.10 -9.48
N ALA A 247 -43.59 10.20 -10.24
CA ALA A 247 -44.80 10.91 -10.67
C ALA A 247 -45.71 10.07 -11.60
N ARG A 248 -45.16 9.06 -12.30
CA ARG A 248 -45.91 8.10 -13.12
C ARG A 248 -46.40 6.88 -12.35
N GLY A 249 -46.07 6.76 -11.06
CA GLY A 249 -46.40 5.59 -10.25
C GLY A 249 -45.59 4.33 -10.58
N GLU A 250 -44.41 4.49 -11.20
CA GLU A 250 -43.53 3.35 -11.52
C GLU A 250 -42.87 2.78 -10.25
N PRO A 251 -42.75 1.46 -10.11
CA PRO A 251 -42.19 0.83 -8.91
C PRO A 251 -40.68 1.11 -8.77
N HIS A 252 -40.25 1.48 -7.56
CA HIS A 252 -38.84 1.60 -7.22
C HIS A 252 -38.15 0.24 -7.28
N LYS A 253 -37.12 0.10 -8.15
CA LYS A 253 -36.18 -1.03 -8.05
C LYS A 253 -35.28 -0.80 -6.84
N ARG A 254 -35.74 -1.19 -5.64
CA ARG A 254 -34.81 -1.44 -4.53
C ARG A 254 -33.94 -2.62 -4.96
N ARG A 255 -32.63 -2.40 -5.07
CA ARG A 255 -31.66 -3.50 -4.97
C ARG A 255 -31.66 -3.88 -3.50
N ASP A 256 -32.35 -4.97 -3.19
CA ASP A 256 -32.23 -5.60 -1.88
C ASP A 256 -30.77 -6.03 -1.72
N HIS A 257 -30.12 -5.48 -0.69
CA HIS A 257 -28.79 -5.87 -0.23
C HIS A 257 -28.93 -6.90 0.89
#